data_AF-A0A358A4W9-F1
#
_entry.id   AF-A0A358A4W9-F1
#
_cell.length_a   1.000
_cell.length_b   1.000
_cell.length_c   1.000
_cell.angle_alpha   90.00
_cell.angle_beta   90.00
_cell.angle_gamma   90.00
#
_symmetry.space_group_name_H-M   'P 1'
#
loop_
_entity.id
_entity.type
_entity.pdbx_description
1 polymer ?
#
loop_
_entity_poly.entity_id
_entity_poly.type
_entity_poly.pdbx_seq_one_letter_code
_entity_poly.pdbx_strand_id
1 'polypeptide(L)'
;MAGPEALADIQNSLSNPELVLGAVRSPTQEAIQPDLTALVAAMTGYIDWVMDSIGESLIGSYGMVTEALRRRRVEADASDRFVERILGLELDAEQYDRGTAFAGGVVERAGAEGLRRLFDDPAHLPTPNEVDAPGLWLARIDLPS
;
A
#
# COMPACT_ATOMS: atom_id res chain seq x y z
N MET A 1 40.95 -8.42 18.61
CA MET A 1 41.45 -7.56 17.51
C MET A 1 40.41 -7.60 16.42
N ALA A 2 39.63 -6.52 16.22
CA ALA A 2 38.77 -6.42 15.04
C ALA A 2 39.68 -6.23 13.82
N GLY A 3 39.60 -7.15 12.85
CA GLY A 3 40.44 -7.10 11.66
C GLY A 3 40.02 -5.99 10.68
N PRO A 4 40.86 -5.69 9.68
CA PRO A 4 40.54 -4.71 8.63
C PRO A 4 39.25 -5.04 7.87
N GLU A 5 38.86 -6.31 7.79
CA GLU A 5 37.56 -6.74 7.24
C GLU A 5 36.37 -6.27 8.08
N ALA A 6 36.45 -6.33 9.41
CA ALA A 6 35.39 -5.84 10.29
C ALA A 6 35.21 -4.31 10.19
N LEU A 7 36.30 -3.57 9.96
CA LEU A 7 36.25 -2.13 9.72
C LEU A 7 35.70 -1.81 8.32
N ALA A 8 35.99 -2.65 7.31
CA ALA A 8 35.42 -2.52 5.97
C ALA A 8 33.92 -2.83 5.94
N ASP A 9 33.45 -3.82 6.69
CA ASP A 9 32.03 -4.12 6.84
C ASP A 9 31.28 -3.00 7.57
N ILE A 10 31.87 -2.44 8.63
CA ILE A 10 31.31 -1.27 9.33
C ILE A 10 31.31 -0.05 8.40
N GLN A 11 32.38 0.19 7.62
CA GLN A 11 32.40 1.28 6.64
C GLN A 11 31.37 1.09 5.54
N ASN A 12 31.20 -0.11 4.99
CA ASN A 12 30.16 -0.40 4.00
C ASN A 12 28.75 -0.21 4.59
N SER A 13 28.53 -0.62 5.85
CA SER A 13 27.27 -0.40 6.55
C SER A 13 26.99 1.07 6.85
N LEU A 14 28.02 1.87 7.17
CA LEU A 14 27.88 3.31 7.46
C LEU A 14 27.83 4.18 6.18
N SER A 15 28.38 3.69 5.07
CA SER A 15 28.34 4.35 3.75
C SER A 15 27.02 4.13 3.04
N ASN A 16 26.24 3.13 3.46
CA ASN A 16 24.87 2.95 3.00
C ASN A 16 23.89 3.64 3.98
N PRO A 17 23.40 4.86 3.68
CA PRO A 17 22.44 5.56 4.53
C PRO A 17 21.15 4.76 4.74
N GLU A 18 20.82 3.78 3.89
CA GLU A 18 19.69 2.85 4.05
C GLU A 18 19.90 1.89 5.22
N LEU A 19 21.13 1.41 5.44
CA LEU A 19 21.45 0.54 6.57
C LEU A 19 21.52 1.32 7.88
N VAL A 20 21.90 2.60 7.83
CA VAL A 20 21.99 3.50 9.00
C VAL A 20 20.62 4.06 9.40
N LEU A 21 19.74 4.37 8.44
CA LEU A 21 18.39 4.89 8.69
C LEU A 21 17.33 3.78 8.81
N GLY A 22 17.55 2.63 8.17
CA GLY A 22 16.76 1.40 8.34
C GLY A 22 17.20 0.57 9.56
N ALA A 23 18.23 1.01 10.29
CA ALA A 23 18.68 0.39 11.53
C ALA A 23 17.63 0.54 12.63
N VAL A 24 16.95 -0.58 12.91
CA VAL A 24 16.05 -0.83 14.06
C VAL A 24 14.86 0.14 14.11
N ARG A 25 13.73 -0.30 13.56
CA ARG A 25 12.44 0.34 13.84
C ARG A 25 12.16 0.27 15.35
N SER A 26 11.59 1.34 15.88
CA SER A 26 11.08 1.31 17.24
C SER A 26 9.91 0.31 17.35
N PRO A 27 9.68 -0.32 18.52
CA PRO A 27 8.51 -1.18 18.72
C PRO A 27 7.18 -0.49 18.39
N THR A 28 7.10 0.82 18.55
CA THR A 28 5.93 1.63 18.18
C THR A 28 5.75 1.72 16.66
N GLN A 29 6.84 1.84 15.90
CA GLN A 29 6.80 1.83 14.44
C GLN A 29 6.43 0.44 13.90
N GLU A 30 6.90 -0.63 14.53
CA GLU A 30 6.48 -2.00 14.18
C GLU A 30 4.99 -2.22 14.47
N ALA A 31 4.48 -1.70 15.59
CA ALA A 31 3.08 -1.85 15.96
C ALA A 31 2.11 -1.12 15.03
N ILE A 32 2.48 0.06 14.49
CA ILE A 32 1.62 0.85 13.60
C ILE A 32 1.76 0.46 12.12
N GLN A 33 2.80 -0.30 11.75
CA GLN A 33 3.07 -0.66 10.37
C GLN A 33 1.86 -1.34 9.68
N PRO A 34 1.18 -2.34 10.29
CA PRO A 34 0.05 -3.00 9.64
C PRO A 34 -1.08 -2.03 9.27
N ASP A 35 -1.38 -1.07 10.15
CA ASP A 35 -2.42 -0.07 9.92
C ASP A 35 -2.06 0.88 8.79
N LEU A 36 -0.79 1.31 8.72
CA LEU A 36 -0.31 2.12 7.59
C LEU A 36 -0.35 1.35 6.28
N THR A 37 0.03 0.07 6.29
CA THR A 37 -0.07 -0.80 5.12
C THR A 37 -1.51 -0.96 4.66
N ALA A 38 -2.45 -1.15 5.60
CA ALA A 38 -3.88 -1.25 5.31
C ALA A 38 -4.43 0.05 4.68
N LEU A 39 -4.05 1.20 5.23
CA LEU A 39 -4.40 2.52 4.70
C LEU A 39 -3.92 2.68 3.25
N VAL A 40 -2.64 2.38 2.99
CA VAL A 40 -2.06 2.56 1.65
C VAL A 40 -2.68 1.58 0.65
N ALA A 41 -2.95 0.34 1.05
CA ALA A 41 -3.66 -0.63 0.21
C ALA A 41 -5.06 -0.12 -0.17
N ALA A 42 -5.84 0.36 0.81
CA ALA A 42 -7.17 0.92 0.56
C ALA A 42 -7.14 2.15 -0.35
N MET A 43 -6.19 3.07 -0.14
CA MET A 43 -6.01 4.24 -1.00
C MET A 43 -5.64 3.86 -2.43
N THR A 44 -4.72 2.92 -2.59
CA THR A 44 -4.30 2.41 -3.90
C THR A 44 -5.47 1.77 -4.63
N GLY A 45 -6.23 0.90 -3.95
CA GLY A 45 -7.43 0.28 -4.50
C GLY A 45 -8.49 1.29 -4.94
N TYR A 46 -8.69 2.35 -4.13
CA TYR A 46 -9.59 3.45 -4.51
C TYR A 46 -9.12 4.17 -5.78
N ILE A 47 -7.84 4.49 -5.86
CA ILE A 47 -7.25 5.17 -7.04
C ILE A 47 -7.42 4.31 -8.28
N ASP A 48 -7.07 3.02 -8.21
CA ASP A 48 -7.19 2.10 -9.34
C ASP A 48 -8.66 1.96 -9.77
N TRP A 49 -9.61 1.84 -8.82
CA TRP A 49 -11.04 1.81 -9.14
C TRP A 49 -11.52 3.10 -9.83
N VAL A 50 -11.11 4.28 -9.34
CA VAL A 50 -11.47 5.57 -9.96
C VAL A 50 -10.90 5.64 -11.38
N MET A 51 -9.63 5.28 -11.56
CA MET A 51 -8.96 5.28 -12.86
C MET A 51 -9.70 4.37 -13.85
N ASP A 52 -10.12 3.17 -13.43
CA ASP A 52 -10.87 2.25 -14.28
C ASP A 52 -12.27 2.77 -14.61
N SER A 53 -12.98 3.33 -13.62
CA SER A 53 -14.35 3.84 -13.79
C SER A 53 -14.46 5.00 -14.80
N ILE A 54 -13.38 5.78 -14.94
CA ILE A 54 -13.33 6.95 -15.83
C ILE A 54 -12.58 6.60 -17.13
N GLY A 55 -11.51 5.83 -17.03
CA GLY A 55 -10.53 5.58 -18.09
C GLY A 55 -11.12 4.93 -19.33
N GLU A 56 -12.01 3.96 -19.17
CA GLU A 56 -12.66 3.27 -20.30
C GLU A 56 -13.49 4.24 -21.17
N SER A 57 -14.05 5.29 -20.56
CA SER A 57 -14.89 6.26 -21.28
C SER A 57 -14.09 7.35 -21.99
N LEU A 58 -12.87 7.65 -21.53
CA LEU A 58 -12.06 8.77 -22.02
C LEU A 58 -10.93 8.35 -22.95
N ILE A 59 -10.42 7.12 -22.82
CA ILE A 59 -9.21 6.67 -23.51
C ILE A 59 -9.49 5.34 -24.21
N GLY A 60 -9.59 5.36 -25.53
CA GLY A 60 -9.86 4.14 -26.33
C GLY A 60 -8.79 3.04 -26.20
N SER A 61 -7.58 3.38 -25.75
CA SER A 61 -6.47 2.44 -25.48
C SER A 61 -6.26 2.15 -23.99
N TYR A 62 -7.19 2.53 -23.10
CA TYR A 62 -7.02 2.45 -21.65
C TYR A 62 -6.54 1.07 -21.19
N GLY A 63 -7.18 -0.01 -21.63
CA GLY A 63 -6.80 -1.38 -21.25
C GLY A 63 -5.34 -1.74 -21.58
N MET A 64 -4.79 -1.25 -22.70
CA MET A 64 -3.38 -1.49 -23.04
C MET A 64 -2.43 -0.71 -22.13
N VAL A 65 -2.81 0.52 -21.75
CA VAL A 65 -2.02 1.38 -20.87
C VAL A 65 -2.03 0.82 -19.44
N THR A 66 -3.20 0.46 -18.93
CA THR A 66 -3.36 -0.12 -17.59
C THR A 66 -2.58 -1.43 -17.46
N GLU A 67 -2.63 -2.30 -18.46
CA GLU A 67 -1.85 -3.55 -18.43
C GLU A 67 -0.33 -3.31 -18.54
N ALA A 68 0.11 -2.28 -19.27
CA ALA A 68 1.52 -1.90 -19.29
C ALA A 68 1.98 -1.34 -17.92
N LEU A 69 1.15 -0.53 -17.27
CA LEU A 69 1.41 -0.03 -15.91
C LEU A 69 1.41 -1.16 -14.89
N ARG A 70 0.47 -2.11 -14.99
CA ARG A 70 0.40 -3.29 -14.11
C ARG A 70 1.66 -4.14 -14.20
N ARG A 71 2.14 -4.42 -15.42
CA ARG A 71 3.42 -5.13 -15.62
C ARG A 71 4.60 -4.36 -15.05
N ARG A 72 4.66 -3.05 -15.27
CA ARG A 72 5.71 -2.19 -14.69
C ARG A 72 5.70 -2.20 -13.16
N ARG A 73 4.54 -2.29 -12.51
CA ARG A 73 4.44 -2.41 -11.05
C ARG A 73 5.06 -3.71 -10.53
N VAL A 74 4.88 -4.82 -11.25
CA VAL A 74 5.50 -6.12 -10.92
C VAL A 74 7.00 -6.12 -11.19
N GLU A 75 7.43 -5.39 -12.22
CA GLU A 75 8.83 -5.32 -12.67
C GLU A 75 9.66 -4.21 -11.99
N ALA A 76 9.05 -3.34 -11.17
CA ALA A 76 9.72 -2.20 -10.55
C ALA A 76 10.90 -2.64 -9.65
N ASP A 77 12.08 -2.08 -9.94
CA ASP A 77 13.35 -2.52 -9.37
C ASP A 77 13.50 -2.08 -7.90
N ALA A 78 14.38 -2.76 -7.16
CA ALA A 78 14.66 -2.48 -5.76
C ALA A 78 15.08 -1.02 -5.48
N SER A 79 15.63 -0.32 -6.48
CA SER A 79 16.07 1.08 -6.38
C SER A 79 14.91 2.09 -6.41
N ASP A 80 13.79 1.78 -7.07
CA ASP A 80 12.59 2.65 -7.10
C ASP A 80 11.83 2.64 -5.76
N ARG A 81 12.10 1.64 -4.91
CA ARG A 81 11.47 1.42 -3.59
C ARG A 81 12.22 2.08 -2.42
N PHE A 82 13.12 3.03 -2.69
CA PHE A 82 13.93 3.69 -1.67
C PHE A 82 13.09 4.47 -0.64
N VAL A 83 12.14 5.28 -1.12
CA VAL A 83 11.25 6.08 -0.26
C VAL A 83 10.32 5.17 0.57
N GLU A 84 9.81 4.12 -0.07
CA GLU A 84 9.01 3.05 0.53
C GLU A 84 9.75 2.36 1.69
N ARG A 85 11.03 1.99 1.49
CA ARG A 85 11.86 1.37 2.52
C ARG A 85 12.15 2.29 3.70
N ILE A 86 12.37 3.58 3.46
CA ILE A 86 12.55 4.58 4.53
C ILE A 86 11.29 4.72 5.37
N LEU A 87 10.11 4.72 4.73
CA LEU A 87 8.82 4.77 5.43
C LEU A 87 8.41 3.42 6.03
N GLY A 88 9.11 2.35 5.65
CA GLY A 88 8.82 0.99 6.06
C GLY A 88 7.56 0.38 5.43
N LEU A 89 7.11 0.98 4.32
CA LEU A 89 5.94 0.60 3.56
C LEU A 89 6.43 -0.07 2.28
N GLU A 90 6.50 -1.40 2.25
CA GLU A 90 6.80 -2.11 1.01
C GLU A 90 5.51 -2.25 0.22
N LEU A 91 5.39 -1.51 -0.89
CA LEU A 91 4.30 -1.67 -1.84
C LEU A 91 4.70 -2.71 -2.88
N ASP A 92 4.51 -3.97 -2.51
CA ASP A 92 4.67 -5.09 -3.42
C ASP A 92 3.38 -5.41 -4.17
N ALA A 93 3.47 -6.34 -5.13
CA ALA A 93 2.34 -6.78 -5.92
C ALA A 93 1.18 -7.31 -5.06
N GLU A 94 1.48 -7.94 -3.92
CA GLU A 94 0.46 -8.46 -3.00
C GLU A 94 -0.35 -7.31 -2.38
N GLN A 95 0.30 -6.21 -1.97
CA GLN A 95 -0.43 -5.04 -1.45
C GLN A 95 -1.33 -4.38 -2.50
N TYR A 96 -0.90 -4.33 -3.76
CA TYR A 96 -1.74 -3.83 -4.86
C TYR A 96 -2.98 -4.72 -5.06
N ASP A 97 -2.78 -6.04 -5.06
CA ASP A 97 -3.86 -7.01 -5.24
C ASP A 97 -4.86 -6.93 -4.07
N ARG A 98 -4.37 -6.80 -2.82
CA ARG A 98 -5.21 -6.59 -1.63
C ARG A 98 -6.06 -5.33 -1.73
N GLY A 99 -5.44 -4.20 -2.12
CA GLY A 99 -6.17 -2.94 -2.33
C GLY A 99 -7.25 -3.04 -3.40
N THR A 100 -6.92 -3.66 -4.54
CA THR A 100 -7.86 -3.89 -5.65
C THR A 100 -9.03 -4.76 -5.20
N ALA A 101 -8.75 -5.87 -4.50
CA ALA A 101 -9.77 -6.75 -3.95
C ALA A 101 -10.66 -6.05 -2.93
N PHE A 102 -10.09 -5.18 -2.09
CA PHE A 102 -10.84 -4.37 -1.15
C PHE A 102 -11.83 -3.44 -1.85
N ALA A 103 -11.35 -2.59 -2.74
CA ALA A 103 -12.18 -1.61 -3.44
C ALA A 103 -13.27 -2.30 -4.27
N GLY A 104 -12.90 -3.35 -5.03
CA GLY A 104 -13.85 -4.15 -5.79
C GLY A 104 -14.91 -4.80 -4.90
N GLY A 105 -14.50 -5.38 -3.77
CA GLY A 105 -15.40 -6.03 -2.82
C GLY A 105 -16.37 -5.05 -2.14
N VAL A 106 -15.92 -3.83 -1.82
CA VAL A 106 -16.82 -2.77 -1.31
C VAL A 106 -17.82 -2.37 -2.39
N VAL A 107 -17.35 -2.08 -3.60
CA VAL A 107 -18.20 -1.61 -4.71
C VAL A 107 -19.24 -2.65 -5.11
N GLU A 108 -18.89 -3.93 -5.12
CA GLU A 108 -19.83 -5.02 -5.36
C GLU A 108 -20.98 -5.04 -4.34
N ARG A 109 -20.72 -4.68 -3.08
CA ARG A 109 -21.67 -4.78 -1.96
C ARG A 109 -22.48 -3.51 -1.73
N ALA A 110 -21.86 -2.34 -1.91
CA ALA A 110 -22.41 -1.04 -1.52
C ALA A 110 -22.30 0.04 -2.61
N GLY A 111 -21.81 -0.33 -3.80
CA GLY A 111 -21.61 0.59 -4.92
C GLY A 111 -20.46 1.57 -4.70
N ALA A 112 -20.29 2.47 -5.68
CA ALA A 112 -19.31 3.55 -5.65
C ALA A 112 -19.45 4.43 -4.41
N GLU A 113 -20.69 4.70 -4.01
CA GLU A 113 -20.98 5.55 -2.86
C GLU A 113 -20.50 4.91 -1.56
N GLY A 114 -20.64 3.59 -1.41
CA GLY A 114 -20.10 2.85 -0.28
C GLY A 114 -18.59 2.99 -0.16
N LEU A 115 -17.86 2.88 -1.27
CA LEU A 115 -16.40 3.05 -1.29
C LEU A 115 -15.98 4.49 -0.96
N ARG A 116 -16.75 5.48 -1.42
CA ARG A 116 -16.48 6.91 -1.20
C ARG A 116 -16.46 7.30 0.30
N ARG A 117 -17.17 6.54 1.14
CA ARG A 117 -17.24 6.74 2.59
C ARG A 117 -15.90 6.60 3.30
N LEU A 118 -14.90 6.00 2.65
CA LEU A 118 -13.51 5.97 3.12
C LEU A 118 -12.98 7.36 3.51
N PHE A 119 -13.47 8.42 2.87
CA PHE A 119 -13.02 9.79 3.07
C PHE A 119 -13.94 10.65 3.95
N ASP A 120 -15.06 10.11 4.42
CA ASP A 120 -16.04 10.88 5.19
C ASP A 120 -15.56 11.17 6.61
N ASP A 121 -14.86 10.22 7.24
CA ASP A 121 -14.36 10.33 8.61
C ASP A 121 -13.05 9.51 8.78
N PRO A 122 -12.02 10.00 9.50
CA PRO A 122 -10.82 9.21 9.83
C PRO A 122 -11.11 7.86 10.51
N ALA A 123 -12.21 7.74 11.25
CA ALA A 123 -12.65 6.48 11.84
C ALA A 123 -13.09 5.45 10.78
N HIS A 124 -13.39 5.86 9.54
CA HIS A 124 -13.69 4.95 8.44
C HIS A 124 -12.43 4.36 7.79
N LEU A 125 -11.22 4.69 8.23
CA LEU A 125 -10.04 4.00 7.71
C LEU A 125 -10.13 2.49 8.04
N PRO A 126 -9.85 1.60 7.07
CA PRO A 126 -9.95 0.17 7.28
C PRO A 126 -8.77 -0.33 8.10
N THR A 127 -9.06 -1.31 8.95
CA THR A 127 -8.03 -2.12 9.60
C THR A 127 -7.43 -3.13 8.62
N PRO A 128 -6.28 -3.76 8.94
CA PRO A 128 -5.68 -4.79 8.07
C PRO A 128 -6.65 -5.92 7.72
N ASN A 129 -7.41 -6.43 8.70
CA ASN A 129 -8.37 -7.52 8.49
C ASN A 129 -9.55 -7.10 7.60
N GLU A 130 -9.90 -5.81 7.63
CA GLU A 130 -11.00 -5.25 6.85
C GLU A 130 -10.63 -5.02 5.39
N VAL A 131 -9.36 -4.76 5.10
CA VAL A 131 -8.84 -4.77 3.72
C VAL A 131 -9.00 -6.16 3.11
N ASP A 132 -8.69 -7.21 3.87
CA ASP A 132 -8.83 -8.60 3.40
C ASP A 132 -10.29 -9.09 3.37
N ALA A 133 -11.17 -8.46 4.16
CA ALA A 133 -12.59 -8.79 4.27
C ALA A 133 -13.46 -7.52 4.19
N PRO A 134 -13.75 -7.01 2.98
CA PRO A 134 -14.41 -5.70 2.78
C PRO A 134 -15.80 -5.60 3.41
N GLY A 135 -16.48 -6.74 3.59
CA GLY A 135 -17.77 -6.80 4.28
C GLY A 135 -17.67 -6.43 5.77
N LEU A 136 -16.54 -6.71 6.44
CA LEU A 136 -16.32 -6.31 7.83
C LEU A 136 -16.24 -4.79 7.96
N TRP A 137 -15.57 -4.15 7.01
CA TRP A 137 -15.45 -2.70 6.96
C TRP A 137 -16.81 -2.03 6.84
N LEU A 138 -17.60 -2.45 5.83
CA LEU A 138 -18.96 -1.95 5.60
C LEU A 138 -19.83 -2.12 6.85
N ALA A 139 -19.82 -3.34 7.42
CA ALA A 139 -20.57 -3.62 8.63
C ALA A 139 -20.19 -2.69 9.79
N ARG A 140 -18.89 -2.40 9.98
CA ARG A 140 -18.43 -1.52 11.06
C ARG A 140 -18.88 -0.08 10.86
N ILE A 141 -18.72 0.49 9.67
CA ILE A 141 -19.07 1.90 9.41
C ILE A 141 -20.59 2.13 9.36
N ASP A 142 -21.39 1.07 9.26
CA ASP A 142 -22.85 1.12 9.34
C ASP A 142 -23.41 1.02 10.77
N LEU A 143 -22.56 0.72 11.76
CA LEU A 143 -22.99 0.71 13.16
C LEU A 143 -23.16 2.15 13.67
N PRO A 144 -24.24 2.44 14.42
CA PRO A 144 -24.38 3.73 15.09
C PRO A 144 -23.26 3.89 16.13
N SER A 145 -22.59 5.04 16.09
CA SER A 145 -21.52 5.45 16.99
C SER A 145 -22.02 5.92 18.36
#